data_AF-A0A9N9FRX8-F1
#
_entry.id   AF-A0A9N9FRX8-F1
#
_cell.length_a   1.000
_cell.length_b   1.000
_cell.length_c   1.000
_cell.angle_alpha   90.00
_cell.angle_beta   90.00
_cell.angle_gamma   90.00
#
_symmetry.space_group_name_H-M   'P 1'
#
loop_
_entity.id
_entity.type
_entity.pdbx_description
1 polymer ?
#
loop_
_entity_poly.entity_id
_entity_poly.type
_entity_poly.pdbx_seq_one_letter_code
_entity_poly.pdbx_strand_id
1 'polypeptide(L)'
;MRWTQQEDDLLLRLIKTYGKDWHKLSEILGRPYYNISYRYMWITSKTWSPEENAHLHYAIKQIMGVNFGNEKIKISDNKWNLIMKIFGEKFPDRTLEEVKHNWKQYGIGGNVNDTHKIRNNSAIENNDGKEQVNAGVWTDDEIMKFEFALEKHADQWTLCEIEEWMDLWRKISEDVGTRSARQYQTIEQSVEQSAKESLEQSVEQSANESYQPRSFEFDCSIKF
;
A
#
# COMPACT_ATOMS: atom_id res chain seq x y z
N MET A 1 -2.52 -6.84 -11.04
CA MET A 1 -3.95 -6.57 -10.77
C MET A 1 -4.15 -6.35 -9.29
N ARG A 2 -4.90 -5.32 -8.92
CA ARG A 2 -5.26 -5.01 -7.53
C ARG A 2 -6.51 -5.83 -7.14
N TRP A 3 -6.56 -6.29 -5.91
CA TRP A 3 -7.76 -6.92 -5.32
C TRP A 3 -8.62 -5.84 -4.66
N THR A 4 -9.92 -5.90 -4.87
CA THR A 4 -10.89 -5.03 -4.18
C THR A 4 -11.47 -5.72 -2.95
N GLN A 5 -12.07 -4.93 -2.05
CA GLN A 5 -12.76 -5.48 -0.87
C GLN A 5 -13.92 -6.41 -1.28
N GLN A 6 -14.65 -6.06 -2.34
CA GLN A 6 -15.75 -6.88 -2.86
C GLN A 6 -15.26 -8.24 -3.35
N GLU A 7 -14.08 -8.28 -3.97
CA GLU A 7 -13.44 -9.52 -4.41
C GLU A 7 -12.97 -10.37 -3.22
N ASP A 8 -12.45 -9.75 -2.17
CA ASP A 8 -12.08 -10.46 -0.93
C ASP A 8 -13.30 -11.08 -0.25
N ASP A 9 -14.40 -10.32 -0.13
CA ASP A 9 -15.64 -10.80 0.47
C ASP A 9 -16.25 -11.93 -0.36
N LEU A 10 -16.16 -11.85 -1.69
CA LEU A 10 -16.55 -12.93 -2.59
C LEU A 10 -15.66 -14.16 -2.38
N LEU A 11 -14.34 -14.00 -2.33
CA LEU A 11 -13.39 -15.09 -2.09
C LEU A 11 -13.68 -15.82 -0.77
N LEU A 12 -13.88 -15.08 0.32
CA LEU A 12 -14.21 -15.66 1.63
C LEU A 12 -15.54 -16.43 1.60
N ARG A 13 -16.55 -15.94 0.89
CA ARG A 13 -17.83 -16.66 0.70
C ARG A 13 -17.64 -17.93 -0.11
N LEU A 14 -16.93 -17.86 -1.24
CA LEU A 14 -16.68 -19.03 -2.09
C LEU A 14 -15.91 -20.13 -1.34
N ILE A 15 -14.98 -19.76 -0.47
CA ILE A 15 -14.24 -20.73 0.37
C ILE A 15 -15.15 -21.39 1.40
N LYS A 16 -16.12 -20.67 1.99
CA LYS A 16 -17.12 -21.27 2.87
C LYS A 16 -18.00 -22.29 2.12
N THR A 17 -18.33 -22.02 0.86
CA THR A 17 -19.20 -22.89 0.04
C THR A 17 -18.47 -24.09 -0.56
N TYR A 18 -17.26 -23.90 -1.07
CA TYR A 18 -16.53 -24.89 -1.88
C TYR A 18 -15.24 -25.38 -1.24
N GLY A 19 -14.83 -24.85 -0.10
CA GLY A 19 -13.54 -25.14 0.51
C GLY A 19 -12.37 -24.49 -0.23
N LYS A 20 -11.18 -25.06 -0.06
CA LYS A 20 -9.91 -24.56 -0.64
C LYS A 20 -9.63 -25.15 -2.03
N ASP A 21 -10.68 -25.37 -2.83
CA ASP A 21 -10.53 -25.83 -4.22
C ASP A 21 -10.12 -24.67 -5.14
N TRP A 22 -8.82 -24.38 -5.17
CA TRP A 22 -8.28 -23.21 -5.87
C TRP A 22 -8.55 -23.21 -7.37
N HIS A 23 -8.67 -24.39 -8.00
CA HIS A 23 -8.96 -24.49 -9.43
C HIS A 23 -10.40 -24.09 -9.71
N LYS A 24 -11.35 -24.62 -8.93
CA LYS A 24 -12.76 -24.19 -9.03
C LYS A 24 -12.94 -22.70 -8.77
N LEU A 25 -12.26 -22.18 -7.75
CA LEU A 25 -12.28 -20.75 -7.43
C LEU A 25 -11.66 -19.91 -8.56
N SER A 26 -10.66 -20.45 -9.26
CA SER A 26 -10.01 -19.81 -10.40
C SER A 26 -10.97 -19.61 -11.58
N GLU A 27 -11.79 -20.62 -11.88
CA GLU A 27 -12.83 -20.54 -12.90
C GLU A 27 -13.90 -19.50 -12.54
N ILE A 28 -14.31 -19.44 -11.27
CA ILE A 28 -15.36 -18.52 -10.80
C ILE A 28 -14.86 -17.06 -10.78
N LEU A 29 -13.64 -16.83 -10.27
CA LEU A 29 -13.10 -15.48 -10.09
C LEU A 29 -12.39 -14.93 -11.34
N GLY A 30 -12.17 -15.76 -12.37
CA GLY A 30 -11.41 -15.36 -13.56
C GLY A 30 -9.95 -14.97 -13.26
N ARG A 31 -9.37 -15.53 -12.19
CA ARG A 31 -8.02 -15.23 -11.71
C ARG A 31 -7.21 -16.52 -11.57
N PRO A 32 -5.89 -16.52 -11.80
CA PRO A 32 -5.08 -17.72 -11.64
C PRO A 32 -5.14 -18.29 -10.22
N TYR A 33 -5.26 -19.62 -10.09
CA TYR A 33 -5.44 -20.31 -8.79
C TYR A 33 -4.39 -19.92 -7.74
N TYR A 34 -3.12 -19.76 -8.15
CA TYR A 34 -2.04 -19.39 -7.24
C TYR A 34 -2.25 -17.98 -6.66
N ASN A 35 -2.75 -17.04 -7.47
CA ASN A 35 -3.02 -15.67 -7.03
C ASN A 35 -4.12 -15.65 -5.97
N ILE A 36 -5.16 -16.46 -6.16
CA ILE A 36 -6.27 -16.62 -5.22
C ILE A 36 -5.80 -17.23 -3.90
N SER A 37 -5.01 -18.31 -3.97
CA SER A 37 -4.42 -18.96 -2.79
C SER A 37 -3.55 -17.97 -1.99
N TYR A 38 -2.69 -17.21 -2.68
CA TYR A 38 -1.88 -16.17 -2.05
C TYR A 38 -2.74 -15.07 -1.41
N ARG A 39 -3.79 -14.59 -2.10
CA ARG A 39 -4.67 -13.56 -1.57
C ARG A 39 -5.41 -14.04 -0.32
N TYR A 40 -6.00 -15.24 -0.38
CA TYR A 40 -6.71 -15.82 0.76
C TYR A 40 -5.80 -15.89 1.99
N MET A 41 -4.60 -16.45 1.80
CA MET A 41 -3.60 -16.52 2.88
C MET A 41 -3.32 -15.15 3.48
N TRP A 42 -3.21 -14.10 2.65
CA TRP A 42 -2.97 -12.74 3.11
C TRP A 42 -4.14 -12.17 3.94
N ILE A 43 -5.37 -12.25 3.42
CA ILE A 43 -6.57 -11.70 4.11
C ILE A 43 -6.94 -12.49 5.37
N THR A 44 -6.58 -13.78 5.46
CA THR A 44 -6.80 -14.58 6.67
C THR A 44 -5.61 -14.61 7.61
N SER A 45 -4.45 -14.09 7.19
CA SER A 45 -3.27 -14.07 8.05
C SER A 45 -3.52 -13.17 9.24
N LYS A 46 -3.35 -13.70 10.46
CA LYS A 46 -3.39 -12.85 11.66
C LYS A 46 -2.21 -11.89 11.60
N THR A 47 -2.46 -10.62 11.95
CA THR A 47 -1.42 -9.59 12.07
C THR A 47 -0.31 -10.08 13.00
N TRP A 48 0.94 -9.87 12.61
CA TRP A 48 2.11 -10.24 13.43
C TRP A 48 2.47 -9.09 14.35
N SER A 49 2.54 -9.35 15.65
CA SER A 49 3.00 -8.36 16.63
C SER A 49 4.51 -8.13 16.52
N PRO A 50 5.03 -6.97 16.96
CA PRO A 50 6.48 -6.75 17.04
C PRO A 50 7.20 -7.81 17.89
N GLU A 51 6.54 -8.29 18.94
CA GLU A 51 7.07 -9.32 19.83
C GLU A 51 7.17 -10.68 19.14
N GLU A 52 6.13 -11.08 18.38
CA GLU A 52 6.16 -12.30 17.57
C GLU A 52 7.29 -12.25 16.54
N ASN A 53 7.43 -11.12 15.84
CA ASN A 53 8.51 -10.95 14.88
C ASN A 53 9.89 -11.05 15.55
N ALA A 54 10.11 -10.32 16.66
CA ALA A 54 11.37 -10.37 17.40
C ALA A 54 11.70 -11.79 17.87
N HIS A 55 10.70 -12.55 18.32
CA HIS A 55 10.90 -13.92 18.78
C HIS A 55 11.16 -14.90 17.62
N LEU A 56 10.52 -14.71 16.46
CA LEU A 56 10.82 -15.46 15.25
C LEU A 56 12.27 -15.23 14.81
N HIS A 57 12.72 -13.98 14.78
CA HIS A 57 14.11 -13.63 14.49
C HIS A 57 15.09 -14.27 15.48
N TYR A 58 14.75 -14.25 16.78
CA TYR A 58 15.53 -14.93 17.81
C TYR A 58 15.62 -16.44 17.54
N ALA A 59 14.50 -17.12 17.32
CA ALA A 59 14.47 -18.56 17.05
C ALA A 59 15.30 -18.92 15.81
N ILE A 60 15.19 -18.15 14.74
CA ILE A 60 16.00 -18.33 13.53
C ILE A 60 17.49 -18.14 13.83
N LYS A 61 17.87 -17.08 14.56
CA LYS A 61 19.26 -16.82 14.94
C LYS A 61 19.85 -17.95 15.78
N GLN A 62 19.08 -18.55 16.68
CA GLN A 62 19.52 -19.70 17.49
C GLN A 62 19.82 -20.93 16.61
N ILE A 63 18.98 -21.20 15.61
CA ILE A 63 19.14 -22.37 14.72
C ILE A 63 20.17 -22.14 13.61
N MET A 64 20.31 -20.91 13.14
CA MET A 64 21.12 -20.55 11.97
C MET A 64 22.48 -19.95 12.31
N GLY A 65 22.70 -19.47 13.53
CA GLY A 65 23.94 -18.84 14.00
C GLY A 65 24.01 -17.33 13.77
N VAL A 66 25.09 -16.73 14.29
CA VAL A 66 25.26 -15.26 14.42
C VAL A 66 25.55 -14.56 13.08
N ASN A 67 26.07 -15.28 12.07
CA ASN A 67 26.42 -14.72 10.75
C ASN A 67 25.24 -14.70 9.76
N PHE A 68 24.01 -14.78 10.28
CA PHE A 68 22.80 -14.80 9.47
C PHE A 68 22.45 -13.37 9.02
N GLY A 69 22.68 -13.02 7.76
CA GLY A 69 22.32 -11.67 7.27
C GLY A 69 22.55 -11.35 5.80
N ASN A 70 23.47 -12.01 5.10
CA ASN A 70 23.96 -11.48 3.81
C ASN A 70 23.53 -12.27 2.57
N GLU A 71 22.91 -13.44 2.73
CA GLU A 71 22.58 -14.32 1.59
C GLU A 71 21.13 -14.79 1.63
N LYS A 72 20.57 -15.07 0.45
CA LYS A 72 19.26 -15.72 0.29
C LYS A 72 19.36 -17.18 0.77
N ILE A 73 19.28 -17.38 2.07
CA ILE A 73 19.41 -18.71 2.66
C ILE A 73 18.09 -19.46 2.56
N LYS A 74 18.13 -20.61 1.88
CA LYS A 74 17.03 -21.58 1.88
C LYS A 74 17.05 -22.36 3.21
N ILE A 75 16.07 -22.10 4.07
CA ILE A 75 15.88 -22.86 5.32
C ILE A 75 15.23 -24.21 4.96
N SER A 76 15.89 -25.32 5.30
CA SER A 76 15.36 -26.67 5.09
C SER A 76 14.21 -27.00 6.04
N ASP A 77 13.35 -27.96 5.68
CA ASP A 77 12.18 -28.32 6.49
C ASP A 77 12.55 -28.81 7.91
N ASN A 78 13.65 -29.54 8.05
CA ASN A 78 14.14 -29.95 9.37
C ASN A 78 14.46 -28.75 10.28
N LYS A 79 15.01 -27.67 9.71
CA LYS A 79 15.32 -26.44 10.46
C LYS A 79 14.05 -25.68 10.81
N TRP A 80 13.06 -25.67 9.92
CA TRP A 80 11.75 -25.09 10.21
C TRP A 80 11.06 -25.75 11.40
N ASN A 81 11.15 -27.07 11.50
CA ASN A 81 10.59 -27.79 12.65
C ASN A 81 11.29 -27.41 13.96
N LEU A 82 12.62 -27.21 13.94
CA LEU A 82 13.37 -26.73 15.11
C LEU A 82 13.01 -25.28 15.48
N ILE A 83 12.86 -24.40 14.48
CA ILE A 83 12.39 -23.03 14.68
C ILE A 83 11.01 -23.04 15.32
N MET A 84 10.09 -23.87 14.83
CA MET A 84 8.75 -24.00 15.40
C MET A 84 8.75 -24.55 16.81
N LYS A 85 9.71 -25.40 17.19
CA LYS A 85 9.84 -25.85 18.57
C LYS A 85 10.14 -24.67 19.50
N ILE A 86 11.06 -23.79 19.14
CA ILE A 86 11.41 -22.61 19.94
C ILE A 86 10.30 -21.56 19.89
N PHE A 87 9.81 -21.23 18.70
CA PHE A 87 8.82 -20.18 18.50
C PHE A 87 7.43 -20.56 19.04
N GLY A 88 7.01 -21.80 18.79
CA GLY A 88 5.70 -22.32 19.18
C GLY A 88 5.56 -22.53 20.69
N GLU A 89 6.65 -22.64 21.44
CA GLU A 89 6.63 -22.63 22.91
C GLU A 89 5.99 -21.34 23.46
N LYS A 90 6.27 -20.20 22.81
CA LYS A 90 5.72 -18.90 23.19
C LYS A 90 4.44 -18.54 22.44
N PHE A 91 4.31 -18.97 21.18
CA PHE A 91 3.17 -18.64 20.31
C PHE A 91 2.54 -19.90 19.70
N PRO A 92 1.83 -20.71 20.52
CA PRO A 92 1.28 -22.00 20.08
C PRO A 92 0.15 -21.87 19.04
N ASP A 93 -0.50 -20.70 18.97
CA ASP A 93 -1.60 -20.43 18.04
C ASP A 93 -1.16 -20.15 16.59
N ARG A 94 0.14 -20.22 16.33
CA ARG A 94 0.73 -20.02 15.00
C ARG A 94 1.10 -21.36 14.39
N THR A 95 0.64 -21.56 13.16
CA THR A 95 0.97 -22.73 12.36
C THR A 95 2.34 -22.58 11.68
N LEU A 96 2.97 -23.70 11.33
CA LEU A 96 4.25 -23.70 10.63
C LEU A 96 4.17 -22.93 9.31
N GLU A 97 3.06 -23.06 8.59
CA GLU A 97 2.79 -22.40 7.32
C GLU A 97 2.72 -20.88 7.47
N GLU A 98 2.06 -20.38 8.53
CA GLU A 98 2.02 -18.94 8.84
C GLU A 98 3.42 -18.40 9.15
N VAL A 99 4.23 -19.14 9.89
CA VAL A 99 5.60 -18.74 10.23
C VAL A 99 6.49 -18.72 8.97
N LYS A 100 6.44 -19.78 8.15
CA LYS A 100 7.12 -19.85 6.85
C LYS A 100 6.72 -18.70 5.94
N HIS A 101 5.42 -18.39 5.89
CA HIS A 101 4.90 -17.30 5.08
C HIS A 101 5.40 -15.94 5.57
N ASN A 102 5.30 -15.67 6.87
CA ASN A 102 5.76 -14.42 7.46
C ASN A 102 7.25 -14.18 7.16
N TRP A 103 8.09 -15.20 7.34
CA TRP A 103 9.51 -15.11 6.99
C TRP A 103 9.74 -14.87 5.49
N LYS A 104 8.97 -15.51 4.62
CA LYS A 104 9.07 -15.30 3.17
C LYS A 104 8.68 -13.87 2.77
N GLN A 105 7.72 -13.26 3.46
CA GLN A 105 7.25 -11.91 3.16
C GLN A 105 8.15 -10.83 3.77
N TYR A 106 8.53 -10.98 5.04
CA TYR A 106 9.14 -9.92 5.85
C TYR A 106 10.52 -10.27 6.40
N GLY A 107 10.97 -11.50 6.21
CA GLY A 107 12.33 -11.91 6.57
C GLY A 107 13.38 -11.33 5.63
N ILE A 108 14.65 -11.58 5.95
CA ILE A 108 15.83 -11.05 5.24
C ILE A 108 15.88 -11.49 3.76
N GLY A 109 15.14 -12.54 3.38
CA GLY A 109 15.01 -13.02 2.00
C GLY A 109 13.72 -12.64 1.27
N GLY A 110 12.84 -11.84 1.89
CA GLY A 110 11.68 -11.25 1.22
C GLY A 110 12.12 -10.37 0.06
N ASN A 111 11.28 -10.23 -0.95
CA ASN A 111 11.62 -9.55 -2.21
C ASN A 111 12.21 -8.15 -1.93
N VAL A 112 13.53 -8.01 -2.14
CA VAL A 112 14.33 -6.81 -1.80
C VAL A 112 13.87 -5.55 -2.56
N ASN A 113 12.90 -5.69 -3.46
CA ASN A 113 12.27 -4.58 -4.17
C ASN A 113 11.18 -3.86 -3.34
N ASP A 114 10.83 -4.35 -2.15
CA ASP A 114 10.00 -3.64 -1.17
C ASP A 114 10.90 -3.00 -0.08
N THR A 115 11.76 -2.09 -0.51
CA THR A 115 12.73 -1.31 0.31
C THR A 115 12.09 -0.42 1.40
N HIS A 116 10.78 -0.47 1.60
CA HIS A 116 10.07 0.42 2.52
C HIS A 116 9.75 -0.16 3.92
N LYS A 117 10.10 -1.41 4.26
CA LYS A 117 9.61 -1.99 5.53
C LYS A 117 10.63 -2.59 6.50
N ILE A 118 11.93 -2.54 6.21
CA ILE A 118 12.97 -2.79 7.22
C ILE A 118 13.76 -1.50 7.45
N ARG A 119 13.07 -0.49 7.97
CA ARG A 119 13.71 0.65 8.63
C ARG A 119 13.11 0.69 10.03
N ASN A 120 13.67 -0.12 10.94
CA ASN A 120 13.72 0.16 12.38
C ASN A 120 14.64 -0.85 13.07
N ASN A 121 15.60 -0.29 13.81
CA ASN A 121 16.48 -0.91 14.83
C ASN A 121 17.88 -1.41 14.44
N SER A 122 18.62 -0.60 13.66
CA SER A 122 19.98 -0.27 14.09
C SER A 122 20.26 1.19 13.77
N ALA A 123 20.36 2.01 14.81
CA ALA A 123 21.05 3.29 14.73
C ALA A 123 22.51 3.00 14.38
N ILE A 124 22.82 3.01 13.08
CA ILE A 124 24.17 3.28 12.61
C ILE A 124 24.05 4.66 11.98
N GLU A 125 24.63 5.63 12.68
CA GLU A 125 24.84 6.99 12.20
C GLU A 125 25.74 6.91 10.96
N ASN A 126 25.13 6.78 9.78
CA ASN A 126 25.85 6.96 8.53
C ASN A 126 25.84 8.45 8.22
N ASN A 127 26.99 9.05 8.49
CA ASN A 127 27.40 10.41 8.20
C ASN A 127 27.70 10.61 6.69
N ASP A 128 26.87 10.01 5.83
CA ASP A 128 26.87 10.31 4.39
C ASP A 128 25.84 11.41 4.20
N GLY A 129 26.26 12.60 3.79
CA GLY A 129 25.44 13.81 3.59
C GLY A 129 24.33 13.69 2.53
N LYS A 130 23.59 12.58 2.51
CA LYS A 130 22.32 12.43 1.82
C LYS A 130 21.28 13.16 2.65
N GLU A 131 20.80 14.27 2.10
CA GLU A 131 19.71 15.05 2.67
C GLU A 131 18.56 14.12 3.06
N GLN A 132 18.11 14.30 4.30
CA GLN A 132 17.13 13.44 4.91
C GLN A 132 15.79 13.70 4.20
N VAL A 133 15.29 12.69 3.46
CA VAL A 133 13.99 12.76 2.78
C VAL A 133 12.90 13.04 3.82
N ASN A 134 12.27 14.21 3.75
CA ASN A 134 11.27 14.65 4.70
C ASN A 134 9.98 13.83 4.53
N ALA A 135 9.52 13.20 5.62
CA ALA A 135 8.24 12.49 5.68
C ALA A 135 7.14 13.29 6.42
N GLY A 136 7.46 14.52 6.88
CA GLY A 136 6.55 15.39 7.63
C GLY A 136 5.58 16.19 6.77
N VAL A 137 4.83 17.11 7.40
CA VAL A 137 3.93 18.08 6.75
C VAL A 137 4.71 18.92 5.75
N TRP A 138 4.09 19.26 4.62
CA TRP A 138 4.70 20.10 3.59
C TRP A 138 4.71 21.54 4.04
N THR A 139 5.88 22.16 3.95
CA THR A 139 5.98 23.60 4.22
C THR A 139 5.60 24.39 2.96
N ASP A 140 5.17 25.64 3.14
CA ASP A 140 4.83 26.53 2.01
C ASP A 140 6.02 26.70 1.05
N ASP A 141 7.24 26.77 1.58
CA ASP A 141 8.47 26.82 0.78
C ASP A 141 8.70 25.54 -0.04
N GLU A 142 8.37 24.36 0.51
CA GLU A 142 8.48 23.08 -0.20
C GLU A 142 7.43 22.98 -1.32
N ILE A 143 6.21 23.47 -1.07
CA ILE A 143 5.12 23.52 -2.05
C ILE A 143 5.49 24.47 -3.18
N MET A 144 5.97 25.67 -2.87
CA MET A 144 6.38 26.66 -3.87
C MET A 144 7.50 26.13 -4.78
N LYS A 145 8.51 25.46 -4.20
CA LYS A 145 9.58 24.82 -5.00
C LYS A 145 9.05 23.69 -5.87
N PHE A 146 8.10 22.91 -5.35
CA PHE A 146 7.44 21.86 -6.10
C PHE A 146 6.68 22.41 -7.31
N GLU A 147 5.83 23.42 -7.11
CA GLU A 147 5.05 24.05 -8.19
C GLU A 147 5.97 24.62 -9.27
N PHE A 148 7.07 25.29 -8.88
CA PHE A 148 8.06 25.82 -9.81
C PHE A 148 8.75 24.71 -10.62
N ALA A 149 9.14 23.61 -9.98
CA ALA A 149 9.74 22.46 -10.65
C ALA A 149 8.74 21.74 -11.57
N LEU A 150 7.48 21.65 -11.16
CA LEU A 150 6.40 21.07 -11.95
C LEU A 150 6.16 21.88 -13.23
N GLU A 151 6.04 23.21 -13.13
CA GLU A 151 5.88 24.11 -14.28
C GLU A 151 7.06 23.96 -15.27
N LYS A 152 8.30 24.01 -14.75
CA LYS A 152 9.53 23.86 -15.54
C LYS A 152 9.59 22.54 -16.32
N HIS A 153 9.14 21.44 -15.72
CA HIS A 153 9.24 20.11 -16.34
C HIS A 153 7.96 19.66 -17.07
N ALA A 154 6.82 20.30 -16.82
CA ALA A 154 5.58 20.07 -17.56
C ALA A 154 5.73 20.46 -19.04
N ASP A 155 6.47 21.53 -19.33
CA ASP A 155 6.80 21.92 -20.71
C ASP A 155 7.67 20.86 -21.41
N GLN A 156 8.63 20.27 -20.69
CA GLN A 156 9.46 19.18 -21.22
C GLN A 156 8.65 17.90 -21.48
N TRP A 157 7.62 17.65 -20.66
CA TRP A 157 6.68 16.55 -20.87
C TRP A 157 5.80 16.78 -22.09
N THR A 158 5.23 17.98 -22.25
CA THR A 158 4.37 18.30 -23.40
C THR A 158 5.12 18.29 -24.74
N LEU A 159 6.43 18.56 -24.73
CA LEU A 159 7.31 18.47 -25.88
C LEU A 159 7.85 17.05 -26.15
N CYS A 160 7.40 16.04 -25.39
CA CYS A 160 7.87 14.65 -25.46
C CYS A 160 9.38 14.48 -25.20
N GLU A 161 10.04 15.41 -24.52
CA GLU A 161 11.45 15.28 -24.12
C GLU A 161 11.64 14.34 -22.92
N ILE A 162 10.53 13.98 -22.27
CA ILE A 162 10.44 12.99 -21.20
C ILE A 162 9.48 11.90 -21.69
N GLU A 163 10.01 10.73 -22.05
CA GLU A 163 9.21 9.64 -22.65
C GLU A 163 8.41 8.85 -21.59
N GLU A 164 8.91 8.78 -20.35
CA GLU A 164 8.28 8.02 -19.28
C GLU A 164 7.72 8.93 -18.18
N TRP A 165 6.44 8.73 -17.83
CA TRP A 165 5.74 9.51 -16.80
C TRP A 165 6.49 9.52 -15.45
N MET A 166 7.20 8.44 -15.12
CA MET A 166 7.98 8.36 -13.88
C MET A 166 9.25 9.20 -13.89
N ASP A 167 9.75 9.56 -15.07
CA ASP A 167 10.96 10.38 -15.22
C ASP A 167 10.67 11.87 -14.95
N LEU A 168 9.43 12.32 -15.18
CA LEU A 168 8.97 13.66 -14.76
C LEU A 168 9.10 13.82 -13.24
N TRP A 169 8.54 12.88 -12.48
CA TRP A 169 8.57 12.90 -11.01
C TRP A 169 9.97 12.72 -10.45
N ARG A 170 10.83 11.97 -11.14
CA ARG A 170 12.24 11.83 -10.78
C ARG A 170 12.96 13.18 -10.90
N LYS A 171 12.80 13.89 -12.03
CA LYS A 171 13.41 15.21 -12.24
C LYS A 171 12.91 16.25 -11.22
N ILE A 172 11.60 16.28 -10.98
CA ILE A 172 11.02 17.17 -9.96
C ILE A 172 11.59 16.86 -8.57
N SER A 173 11.72 15.58 -8.23
CA SER A 173 12.31 15.14 -6.96
C SER A 173 13.78 15.54 -6.81
N GLU A 174 14.55 15.47 -7.90
CA GLU A 174 15.95 15.92 -7.95
C GLU A 174 16.09 17.43 -7.81
N ASP A 175 15.21 18.20 -8.46
CA ASP A 175 15.21 19.67 -8.40
C ASP A 175 14.80 20.22 -7.03
N VAL A 176 13.80 19.60 -6.38
CA VAL A 176 13.31 20.06 -5.08
C VAL A 176 14.16 19.50 -3.93
N GLY A 177 14.71 18.29 -4.08
CA GLY A 177 15.68 17.67 -3.16
C GLY A 177 15.14 17.24 -1.79
N THR A 178 14.00 17.76 -1.35
CA THR A 178 13.50 17.51 0.02
C THR A 178 12.70 16.22 0.16
N ARG A 179 12.11 15.73 -0.93
CA ARG A 179 11.18 14.57 -0.90
C ARG A 179 11.41 13.65 -2.10
N SER A 180 10.80 12.46 -2.05
CA SER A 180 10.88 11.47 -3.13
C SER A 180 9.83 11.70 -4.22
N ALA A 181 10.12 11.25 -5.45
CA ALA A 181 9.21 11.28 -6.59
C ALA A 181 7.77 10.79 -6.29
N ARG A 182 7.64 9.73 -5.48
CA ARG A 182 6.32 9.19 -5.07
C ARG A 182 5.53 10.13 -4.15
N GLN A 183 6.22 10.90 -3.31
CA GLN A 183 5.58 11.85 -2.41
C GLN A 183 5.02 13.05 -3.18
N TYR A 184 5.75 13.55 -4.19
CA TYR A 184 5.25 14.60 -5.10
C TYR A 184 4.01 14.14 -5.86
N GLN A 185 4.04 12.92 -6.44
CA GLN A 185 2.89 12.33 -7.13
C GLN A 185 1.64 12.23 -6.24
N THR A 186 1.82 11.84 -4.98
CA THR A 186 0.70 11.65 -4.04
C THR A 186 -0.02 12.97 -3.72
N ILE A 187 0.73 14.08 -3.68
CA ILE A 187 0.16 15.39 -3.40
C ILE A 187 -0.56 15.98 -4.60
N GLU A 188 -0.02 15.86 -5.80
CA GLU A 188 -0.74 16.28 -7.00
C GLU A 188 -2.10 15.56 -7.09
N GLN A 189 -2.13 14.24 -6.89
CA GLN A 189 -3.38 13.47 -6.88
C GLN A 189 -4.35 13.93 -5.78
N SER A 190 -3.84 14.32 -4.62
CA SER A 190 -4.67 14.82 -3.50
C SER A 190 -5.22 16.21 -3.78
N VAL A 191 -4.43 17.08 -4.42
CA VAL A 191 -4.82 18.44 -4.83
C VAL A 191 -5.85 18.37 -5.97
N GLU A 192 -5.61 17.53 -6.98
CA GLU A 192 -6.57 17.30 -8.07
C GLU A 192 -7.91 16.76 -7.57
N GLN A 193 -7.87 15.81 -6.63
CA GLN A 193 -9.08 15.23 -6.06
C GLN A 193 -9.86 16.27 -5.24
N SER A 194 -9.16 17.07 -4.43
CA SER A 194 -9.77 18.15 -3.65
C SER A 194 -10.38 19.25 -4.56
N ALA A 195 -9.73 19.54 -5.69
CA ALA A 195 -10.21 20.49 -6.68
C ALA A 195 -11.47 19.98 -7.41
N LYS A 196 -11.52 18.68 -7.76
CA LYS A 196 -12.69 18.03 -8.35
C LYS A 196 -13.89 18.04 -7.38
N GLU A 197 -13.65 17.68 -6.12
CA GLU A 197 -14.69 17.68 -5.08
C GLU A 197 -15.24 19.10 -4.81
N SER A 198 -14.37 20.12 -4.82
CA SER A 198 -14.79 21.52 -4.68
C SER A 198 -15.63 22.01 -5.87
N LEU A 199 -15.30 21.56 -7.08
CA LEU A 199 -16.06 21.87 -8.29
C LEU A 199 -17.43 21.19 -8.29
N GLU A 200 -17.48 19.91 -7.92
CA GLU A 200 -18.73 19.14 -7.79
C GLU A 200 -19.67 19.78 -6.75
N GLN A 201 -19.16 20.19 -5.59
CA GLN A 201 -19.94 20.90 -4.57
C GLN A 201 -20.48 22.23 -5.08
N SER A 202 -19.71 22.96 -5.88
CA SER A 202 -20.15 24.23 -6.48
C SER A 202 -21.24 24.03 -7.54
N VAL A 203 -21.15 22.95 -8.32
CA VAL A 203 -22.17 22.55 -9.31
C VAL A 203 -23.45 22.09 -8.63
N GLU A 204 -23.36 21.34 -7.52
CA GLU A 204 -24.53 20.91 -6.74
C GLU A 204 -25.22 22.08 -6.02
N GLN A 205 -24.47 23.06 -5.51
CA GLN A 205 -25.03 24.26 -4.90
C GLN A 205 -25.76 25.14 -5.93
N SER A 206 -25.18 25.33 -7.12
CA SER A 206 -25.84 26.07 -8.21
C SER A 206 -27.06 25.33 -8.79
N ALA A 207 -27.04 23.99 -8.81
CA ALA A 207 -28.21 23.19 -9.18
C ALA A 207 -29.35 23.32 -8.16
N ASN A 208 -29.04 23.35 -6.86
CA ASN A 208 -30.03 23.49 -5.79
C ASN A 208 -30.61 24.91 -5.67
N GLU A 209 -29.84 25.96 -6.00
CA GLU A 209 -30.36 27.34 -6.06
C GLU A 209 -31.33 27.56 -7.24
N SER A 210 -31.23 26.76 -8.30
CA SER A 210 -32.15 26.82 -9.44
C SER A 210 -33.53 26.18 -9.17
N TYR A 211 -33.66 25.42 -8.07
CA TYR A 211 -34.88 24.74 -7.67
C TYR A 211 -35.61 25.52 -6.56
N GLN A 212 -36.11 26.72 -6.88
CA GLN A 212 -37.13 27.37 -6.06
C GLN A 212 -38.51 26.83 -6.51
N PRO A 213 -39.22 26.02 -5.71
CA PRO A 213 -40.56 25.57 -6.08
C PRO A 213 -41.48 26.79 -6.12
N ARG A 214 -41.99 27.12 -7.31
CA ARG A 214 -43.10 28.08 -7.43
C ARG A 214 -44.29 27.53 -6.67
N SER A 215 -44.59 28.10 -5.51
CA SER A 215 -45.87 27.94 -4.84
C SER A 215 -46.96 28.51 -5.75
N PHE A 216 -47.61 27.63 -6.51
CA PHE A 216 -48.87 27.97 -7.18
C PHE A 216 -49.97 28.01 -6.12
N GLU A 217 -50.31 29.21 -5.65
CA GLU A 217 -51.58 29.45 -4.98
C GLU A 217 -52.70 29.31 -6.02
N PHE A 218 -53.49 28.24 -5.91
CA PHE A 218 -54.75 28.09 -6.63
C PHE A 218 -55.82 28.91 -5.92
N ASP A 219 -56.13 30.09 -6.44
CA ASP A 219 -57.31 30.85 -6.02
C ASP A 219 -58.54 30.34 -6.78
N CYS A 220 -59.33 29.50 -6.10
CA CYS A 220 -60.61 29.01 -6.57
C CYS A 220 -61.71 29.96 -6.11
N SER A 221 -62.14 30.88 -6.99
CA SER A 221 -63.35 31.66 -6.79
C SER A 221 -64.24 31.61 -8.03
N ILE A 222 -65.04 30.53 -8.13
CA ILE A 222 -66.27 30.51 -8.93
C ILE A 222 -67.39 31.00 -8.02
N LYS A 223 -68.05 32.10 -8.41
CA LYS A 223 -69.37 32.46 -7.88
C LYS A 223 -70.40 32.43 -9.01
N PHE A 224 -71.54 31.84 -8.64
CA PHE A 224 -72.71 31.43 -9.42
C PHE A 224 -73.27 32.48 -10.37
#